data_AF-D2QLJ0-F1
#
_entry.id   AF-D2QLJ0-F1
#
_cell.length_a   1.000
_cell.length_b   1.000
_cell.length_c   1.000
_cell.angle_alpha   90.00
_cell.angle_beta   90.00
_cell.angle_gamma   90.00
#
_symmetry.space_group_name_H-M   'P 1'
#
loop_
_entity.id
_entity.type
_entity.pdbx_description
1 polymer ?
#
loop_
_entity_poly.entity_id
_entity_poly.type
_entity_poly.pdbx_seq_one_letter_code
_entity_poly.pdbx_strand_id
1 'polypeptide(L)'
;MSEKIDTTTIDGYINQLNSYSTTKKLVTWILTGNIDKVILGEEPFSVATRWDNSPVNPSQMMWIFYMLLRDGEITNDQINEAFSRVQIKSNSFNVCLILDYCFSYIIFLKKVDDLLKIDFANFIKQINEDIYTYKSQPCVRYLTQKINEESVEKIFPDLA
;
A
#
# COMPACT_ATOMS: atom_id res chain seq x y z
N MET A 1 16.36 -18.63 24.44
CA MET A 1 15.77 -17.41 25.04
C MET A 1 15.22 -16.59 23.90
N SER A 2 13.90 -16.30 23.88
CA SER A 2 13.34 -15.38 22.89
C SER A 2 13.61 -13.97 23.40
N GLU A 3 14.46 -13.21 22.71
CA GLU A 3 14.59 -11.78 22.99
C GLU A 3 13.22 -11.13 22.80
N LYS A 4 12.80 -10.33 23.79
CA LYS A 4 11.61 -9.49 23.64
C LYS A 4 11.98 -8.40 22.65
N ILE A 5 11.36 -8.42 21.48
CA ILE A 5 11.50 -7.38 20.47
C ILE A 5 10.81 -6.12 21.01
N ASP A 6 11.55 -5.01 21.10
CA ASP A 6 11.00 -3.71 21.51
C ASP A 6 10.35 -2.99 20.32
N THR A 7 9.03 -3.14 20.20
CA THR A 7 8.24 -2.57 19.10
C THR A 7 8.02 -1.05 19.21
N THR A 8 8.61 -0.38 20.21
CA THR A 8 8.53 1.09 20.34
C THR A 8 9.51 1.82 19.43
N THR A 9 10.46 1.09 18.83
CA THR A 9 11.43 1.60 17.86
C THR A 9 11.14 1.09 16.45
N ILE A 10 11.58 1.84 15.43
CA ILE A 10 11.49 1.43 14.01
C ILE A 10 12.16 0.08 13.80
N ASP A 11 13.37 -0.11 14.33
CA ASP A 11 14.13 -1.35 14.16
C ASP A 11 13.47 -2.54 14.84
N GLY A 12 12.87 -2.35 16.02
CA GLY A 12 12.11 -3.41 16.66
C GLY A 12 10.85 -3.78 15.88
N TYR A 13 10.14 -2.81 15.31
CA TYR A 13 8.99 -3.10 14.44
C TYR A 13 9.41 -3.88 13.18
N ILE A 14 10.51 -3.49 12.53
CA ILE A 14 11.07 -4.21 11.37
C ILE A 14 11.47 -5.64 11.75
N ASN A 15 12.13 -5.83 12.89
CA ASN A 15 12.51 -7.17 13.37
C ASN A 15 11.28 -8.06 13.62
N GLN A 16 10.21 -7.49 14.17
CA GLN A 16 8.95 -8.20 14.32
C GLN A 16 8.36 -8.59 12.96
N LEU A 17 8.33 -7.66 12.00
CA LEU A 17 7.83 -7.94 10.66
C LEU A 17 8.58 -9.08 9.98
N ASN A 18 9.91 -9.10 10.09
CA ASN A 18 10.78 -10.14 9.54
C ASN A 18 10.57 -11.51 10.18
N SER A 19 9.94 -11.60 11.35
CA SER A 19 9.59 -12.87 11.99
C SER A 19 8.39 -13.56 11.34
N TYR A 20 7.50 -12.80 10.66
CA TYR A 20 6.29 -13.36 10.05
C TYR A 20 6.56 -14.03 8.71
N SER A 21 6.04 -15.25 8.52
CA SER A 21 6.16 -16.01 7.27
C SER A 21 5.56 -15.27 6.07
N THR A 22 4.44 -14.57 6.27
CA THR A 22 3.80 -13.76 5.22
C THR A 22 4.70 -12.62 4.76
N THR A 23 5.38 -11.91 5.66
CA THR A 23 6.33 -10.85 5.29
C THR A 23 7.44 -11.40 4.41
N LYS A 24 8.05 -12.54 4.81
CA LYS A 24 9.12 -13.17 4.03
C LYS A 24 8.65 -13.54 2.61
N LYS A 25 7.43 -14.06 2.49
CA LYS A 25 6.79 -14.39 1.20
C LYS A 25 6.62 -13.13 0.33
N LEU A 26 6.07 -12.06 0.89
CA LEU A 26 5.88 -10.78 0.18
C LEU A 26 7.21 -10.13 -0.24
N VAL A 27 8.21 -10.13 0.64
CA VAL A 27 9.56 -9.64 0.33
C VAL A 27 10.16 -10.42 -0.83
N THR A 28 10.09 -11.76 -0.79
CA THR A 28 10.59 -12.60 -1.89
C THR A 28 9.91 -12.25 -3.23
N TRP A 29 8.61 -11.98 -3.21
CA TRP A 29 7.87 -11.60 -4.41
C TRP A 29 8.23 -10.21 -4.95
N ILE A 30 8.45 -9.23 -4.05
CA ILE A 30 8.92 -7.89 -4.43
C ILE A 30 10.29 -7.99 -5.11
N LEU A 31 11.23 -8.71 -4.49
CA LEU A 31 12.61 -8.84 -4.98
C LEU A 31 12.72 -9.65 -6.28
N THR A 32 11.69 -10.43 -6.62
CA THR A 32 11.59 -11.13 -7.91
C THR A 32 10.85 -10.32 -8.99
N GLY A 33 10.60 -9.02 -8.74
CA GLY A 33 10.06 -8.08 -9.72
C GLY A 33 8.53 -8.06 -9.83
N ASN A 34 7.80 -8.61 -8.86
CA ASN A 34 6.33 -8.72 -8.90
C ASN A 34 5.61 -7.69 -8.00
N ILE A 35 6.18 -6.49 -7.85
CA ILE A 35 5.68 -5.47 -6.91
C ILE A 35 4.21 -5.10 -7.18
N ASP A 36 3.80 -4.99 -8.44
CA ASP A 36 2.44 -4.65 -8.85
C ASP A 36 1.41 -5.71 -8.44
N LYS A 37 1.72 -6.99 -8.66
CA LYS A 37 0.90 -8.12 -8.20
C LYS A 37 0.82 -8.16 -6.68
N VAL A 38 1.95 -7.94 -6.01
CA VAL A 38 2.02 -7.85 -4.55
C VAL A 38 1.14 -6.72 -4.04
N ILE A 39 1.16 -5.54 -4.64
CA ILE A 39 0.29 -4.41 -4.24
C ILE A 39 -1.19 -4.78 -4.32
N LEU A 40 -1.58 -5.66 -5.26
CA LEU A 40 -2.96 -6.11 -5.44
C LEU A 40 -3.34 -7.33 -4.59
N GLY A 41 -2.41 -7.89 -3.80
CA GLY A 41 -2.64 -9.14 -3.07
C GLY A 41 -2.70 -10.38 -3.97
N GLU A 42 -2.18 -10.27 -5.19
CA GLU A 42 -2.16 -11.34 -6.18
C GLU A 42 -0.89 -12.18 -6.05
N GLU A 43 -1.04 -13.50 -6.17
CA GLU A 43 0.08 -14.42 -6.21
C GLU A 43 0.84 -14.33 -7.54
N PRO A 44 2.12 -13.93 -7.55
CA PRO A 44 2.94 -14.11 -8.74
C PRO A 44 3.06 -15.62 -8.98
N PHE A 45 2.74 -16.06 -10.20
CA PHE A 45 2.82 -17.45 -10.68
C PHE A 45 1.63 -18.37 -10.34
N SER A 46 0.55 -17.88 -9.74
CA SER A 46 -0.69 -18.66 -9.66
C SER A 46 -1.43 -18.66 -11.00
N VAL A 47 -1.61 -19.85 -11.58
CA VAL A 47 -2.53 -20.12 -12.71
C VAL A 47 -3.99 -20.29 -12.24
N ALA A 48 -4.22 -20.28 -10.92
CA ALA A 48 -5.50 -20.58 -10.30
C ALA A 48 -6.11 -19.32 -9.69
N THR A 49 -7.24 -18.89 -10.26
CA THR A 49 -8.28 -18.07 -9.64
C THR A 49 -7.83 -16.84 -8.83
N ARG A 50 -8.17 -15.64 -9.33
CA ARG A 50 -8.23 -14.31 -8.65
C ARG A 50 -8.88 -14.27 -7.25
N TRP A 51 -9.27 -15.41 -6.69
CA TRP A 51 -10.00 -15.58 -5.44
C TRP A 51 -9.10 -16.11 -4.31
N ASP A 52 -7.92 -16.66 -4.62
CA ASP A 52 -6.89 -17.01 -3.62
C ASP A 52 -5.99 -15.80 -3.32
N ASN A 53 -6.63 -14.67 -3.00
CA ASN A 53 -5.93 -13.44 -2.61
C ASN A 53 -5.12 -13.69 -1.35
N SER A 54 -3.82 -13.46 -1.43
CA SER A 54 -3.01 -13.35 -0.22
C SER A 54 -3.40 -12.01 0.42
N PRO A 55 -3.92 -11.97 1.66
CA PRO A 55 -4.42 -10.72 2.23
C PRO A 55 -3.25 -9.76 2.40
N VAL A 56 -3.18 -8.78 1.50
CA VAL A 56 -2.23 -7.70 1.59
C VAL A 56 -2.82 -6.63 2.48
N ASN A 57 -2.03 -6.23 3.47
CA ASN A 57 -2.36 -5.15 4.39
C ASN A 57 -1.54 -3.93 3.97
N PRO A 58 -2.16 -2.86 3.43
CA PRO A 58 -1.44 -1.67 2.97
C PRO A 58 -0.54 -1.04 4.04
N SER A 59 -0.96 -1.04 5.31
CA SER A 59 -0.15 -0.55 6.44
C SER A 59 1.12 -1.38 6.64
N GLN A 60 1.03 -2.72 6.56
CA GLN A 60 2.20 -3.60 6.59
C GLN A 60 3.11 -3.35 5.37
N MET A 61 2.52 -3.14 4.20
CA MET A 61 3.28 -2.90 2.97
C MET A 61 4.09 -1.60 2.99
N MET A 62 3.61 -0.54 3.65
CA MET A 62 4.40 0.68 3.85
C MET A 62 5.72 0.38 4.57
N TRP A 63 5.67 -0.43 5.62
CA TRP A 63 6.87 -0.85 6.35
C TRP A 63 7.76 -1.78 5.56
N ILE A 64 7.19 -2.70 4.78
CA ILE A 64 7.98 -3.58 3.89
C ILE A 64 8.72 -2.74 2.85
N PHE A 65 8.06 -1.80 2.18
CA PHE A 65 8.70 -0.91 1.22
C PHE A 65 9.77 -0.04 1.87
N TYR A 66 9.49 0.53 3.05
CA TYR A 66 10.47 1.33 3.79
C TYR A 66 11.72 0.53 4.14
N MET A 67 11.56 -0.70 4.65
CA MET A 67 12.69 -1.58 4.96
C MET A 67 13.53 -1.86 3.71
N LEU A 68 12.90 -2.24 2.60
CA LEU A 68 13.61 -2.58 1.36
C LEU A 68 14.29 -1.37 0.71
N LEU A 69 13.70 -0.18 0.82
CA LEU A 69 14.34 1.07 0.40
C LEU A 69 15.57 1.40 1.25
N ARG A 70 15.43 1.27 2.58
CA ARG A 70 16.51 1.55 3.54
C ARG A 70 17.71 0.63 3.30
N ASP A 71 17.43 -0.64 3.00
CA ASP A 71 18.44 -1.66 2.74
C ASP A 71 19.00 -1.58 1.30
N GLY A 72 18.44 -0.70 0.45
CA GLY A 72 18.91 -0.47 -0.93
C GLY A 72 18.50 -1.57 -1.92
N GLU A 73 17.56 -2.42 -1.56
CA GLU A 73 17.08 -3.57 -2.34
C GLU A 73 16.10 -3.17 -3.45
N ILE A 74 15.36 -2.07 -3.25
CA ILE A 74 14.45 -1.48 -4.23
C ILE A 74 14.60 0.04 -4.27
N THR A 75 14.03 0.68 -5.28
CA THR A 75 13.97 2.14 -5.41
C THR A 75 12.54 2.67 -5.37
N ASN A 76 12.39 3.96 -5.04
CA ASN A 76 11.09 4.64 -5.11
C ASN A 76 10.52 4.61 -6.54
N ASP A 77 11.37 4.66 -7.57
CA ASP A 77 10.94 4.55 -8.97
C ASP A 77 10.29 3.19 -9.25
N GLN A 78 10.86 2.09 -8.77
CA GLN A 78 10.27 0.76 -8.94
C GLN A 78 8.90 0.63 -8.25
N ILE A 79 8.76 1.22 -7.06
CA ILE A 79 7.49 1.25 -6.33
C ILE A 79 6.45 2.06 -7.12
N ASN A 80 6.80 3.29 -7.53
CA ASN A 80 5.90 4.17 -8.27
C ASN A 80 5.52 3.61 -9.64
N GLU A 81 6.45 2.97 -10.34
CA GLU A 81 6.18 2.28 -11.59
C GLU A 81 5.18 1.13 -11.37
N ALA A 82 5.38 0.31 -10.32
CA ALA A 82 4.47 -0.79 -9.99
C ALA A 82 3.06 -0.30 -9.65
N PHE A 83 2.97 0.76 -8.85
CA PHE A 83 1.71 1.45 -8.61
C PHE A 83 1.10 1.95 -9.94
N SER A 84 1.85 2.64 -10.80
CA SER A 84 1.31 3.17 -12.07
C SER A 84 0.72 2.11 -13.01
N ARG A 85 1.14 0.83 -12.88
CA ARG A 85 0.61 -0.30 -13.65
C ARG A 85 -0.73 -0.84 -13.12
N VAL A 86 -1.12 -0.47 -11.90
CA VAL A 86 -2.40 -0.91 -11.30
C VAL A 86 -3.56 -0.28 -12.06
N GLN A 87 -4.32 -1.12 -12.77
CA GLN A 87 -5.54 -0.69 -13.44
C GLN A 87 -6.70 -0.60 -12.44
N ILE A 88 -7.24 0.61 -12.28
CA ILE A 88 -8.36 0.90 -11.38
C ILE A 88 -9.73 0.89 -12.11
N LYS A 89 -9.73 0.96 -13.44
CA LYS A 89 -10.97 1.03 -14.22
C LYS A 89 -11.82 -0.21 -13.99
N SER A 90 -13.06 -0.01 -13.53
CA SER A 90 -14.13 -1.02 -13.34
C SER A 90 -14.04 -1.96 -12.13
N ASN A 91 -12.99 -1.87 -11.30
CA ASN A 91 -12.87 -2.73 -10.11
C ASN A 91 -12.88 -1.91 -8.81
N SER A 92 -14.03 -1.89 -8.13
CA SER A 92 -14.20 -1.20 -6.84
C SER A 92 -13.25 -1.72 -5.76
N PHE A 93 -12.82 -2.99 -5.80
CA PHE A 93 -11.85 -3.54 -4.86
C PHE A 93 -10.48 -2.85 -5.01
N ASN A 94 -10.00 -2.69 -6.24
CA ASN A 94 -8.73 -2.01 -6.51
C ASN A 94 -8.79 -0.54 -6.07
N VAL A 95 -9.93 0.13 -6.25
CA VAL A 95 -10.14 1.51 -5.74
C VAL A 95 -10.05 1.54 -4.21
N CYS A 96 -10.77 0.65 -3.50
CA CYS A 96 -10.69 0.60 -2.04
C CYS A 96 -9.23 0.38 -1.58
N LEU A 97 -8.53 -0.56 -2.22
CA LEU A 97 -7.17 -0.94 -1.86
C LEU A 97 -6.19 0.21 -2.06
N ILE A 98 -6.26 0.91 -3.19
CA ILE A 98 -5.44 2.11 -3.46
C ILE A 98 -5.75 3.23 -2.47
N LEU A 99 -7.02 3.45 -2.11
CA LEU A 99 -7.37 4.44 -1.08
C LEU A 99 -6.81 4.05 0.30
N ASP A 100 -6.81 2.76 0.64
CA ASP A 100 -6.22 2.28 1.88
C ASP A 100 -4.68 2.42 1.87
N TYR A 101 -4.04 2.24 0.71
CA TYR A 101 -2.63 2.60 0.51
C TYR A 101 -2.38 4.09 0.73
N CYS A 102 -3.19 4.98 0.14
CA CYS A 102 -3.10 6.43 0.37
C CYS A 102 -3.23 6.78 1.86
N PHE A 103 -4.25 6.22 2.53
CA PHE A 103 -4.50 6.47 3.94
C PHE A 103 -3.34 5.95 4.82
N SER A 104 -2.93 4.71 4.59
CA SER A 104 -1.81 4.08 5.30
C SER A 104 -0.52 4.87 5.13
N TYR A 105 -0.24 5.37 3.93
CA TYR A 105 0.93 6.20 3.64
C TYR A 105 0.90 7.53 4.40
N ILE A 106 -0.24 8.23 4.44
CA ILE A 106 -0.38 9.48 5.21
C ILE A 106 -0.11 9.22 6.70
N ILE A 107 -0.69 8.17 7.27
CA ILE A 107 -0.47 7.81 8.68
C ILE A 107 0.98 7.38 8.92
N PHE A 108 1.59 6.69 7.96
CA PHE A 108 2.98 6.23 8.01
C PHE A 108 3.95 7.42 8.05
N LEU A 109 3.80 8.40 7.16
CA LEU A 109 4.65 9.60 7.10
C LEU A 109 4.59 10.46 8.38
N LYS A 110 3.53 10.33 9.20
CA LYS A 110 3.46 11.00 10.51
C LYS A 110 4.41 10.38 11.55
N LYS A 111 4.96 9.19 11.29
CA LYS A 111 5.72 8.38 12.25
C LYS A 111 7.18 8.17 11.85
N VAL A 112 7.52 8.38 10.59
CA VAL A 112 8.86 8.10 10.04
C VAL A 112 9.38 9.30 9.23
N ASP A 113 10.63 9.21 8.79
CA ASP A 113 11.21 10.16 7.84
C ASP A 113 10.63 10.03 6.41
N ASP A 114 11.12 10.85 5.49
CA ASP A 114 10.62 10.95 4.11
C ASP A 114 11.25 9.94 3.13
N LEU A 115 11.88 8.84 3.60
CA LEU A 115 12.56 7.87 2.72
C LEU A 115 11.63 7.23 1.67
N LEU A 116 10.43 6.83 2.08
CA LEU A 116 9.41 6.25 1.18
C LEU A 116 8.63 7.39 0.52
N LYS A 117 8.68 7.44 -0.82
CA LYS A 117 8.05 8.48 -1.65
C LYS A 117 7.14 7.84 -2.69
N ILE A 118 5.86 7.70 -2.34
CA ILE A 118 4.84 7.19 -3.27
C ILE A 118 4.08 8.36 -3.89
N ASP A 119 4.03 8.41 -5.22
CA ASP A 119 3.27 9.38 -6.00
C ASP A 119 1.85 8.87 -6.25
N PHE A 120 0.92 9.35 -5.44
CA PHE A 120 -0.50 9.04 -5.59
C PHE A 120 -1.25 9.97 -6.57
N ALA A 121 -0.61 11.00 -7.13
CA ALA A 121 -1.30 12.03 -7.92
C ALA A 121 -2.05 11.45 -9.13
N ASN A 122 -1.41 10.51 -9.84
CA ASN A 122 -2.02 9.85 -11.00
C ASN A 122 -3.25 9.01 -10.62
N PHE A 123 -3.28 8.41 -9.43
CA PHE A 123 -4.45 7.64 -8.98
C PHE A 123 -5.57 8.55 -8.53
N ILE A 124 -5.24 9.61 -7.79
CA ILE A 124 -6.22 10.61 -7.35
C ILE A 124 -6.96 11.16 -8.57
N LYS A 125 -6.22 11.51 -9.62
CA LYS A 125 -6.79 11.93 -10.90
C LYS A 125 -7.72 10.88 -11.50
N GLN A 126 -7.29 9.62 -11.61
CA GLN A 126 -8.10 8.54 -12.17
C GLN A 126 -9.38 8.25 -11.36
N ILE A 127 -9.30 8.27 -10.02
CA ILE A 127 -10.46 8.06 -9.16
C ILE A 127 -11.46 9.21 -9.32
N ASN A 128 -10.98 10.46 -9.41
CA ASN A 128 -11.83 11.63 -9.61
C ASN A 128 -12.49 11.63 -11.00
N GLU A 129 -11.77 11.22 -12.06
CA GLU A 129 -12.33 11.10 -13.41
C GLU A 129 -13.51 10.12 -13.48
N ASP A 130 -13.45 9.01 -12.72
CA ASP A 130 -14.47 7.96 -12.70
C ASP A 130 -15.32 7.97 -11.40
N ILE A 131 -15.37 9.10 -10.69
CA ILE A 131 -15.95 9.22 -9.35
C ILE A 131 -17.38 8.67 -9.23
N TYR A 132 -18.22 8.94 -10.22
CA TYR A 132 -19.62 8.55 -10.21
C TYR A 132 -19.81 7.03 -10.20
N THR A 133 -18.80 6.27 -10.63
CA THR A 133 -18.80 4.81 -10.61
C THR A 133 -18.61 4.26 -9.19
N TYR A 134 -17.83 4.94 -8.36
CA TYR A 134 -17.36 4.38 -7.08
C TYR A 134 -17.89 5.11 -5.84
N LYS A 135 -18.39 6.34 -5.96
CA LYS A 135 -18.80 7.18 -4.81
C LYS A 135 -19.88 6.57 -3.90
N SER A 136 -20.66 5.60 -4.40
CA SER A 136 -21.67 4.89 -3.60
C SER A 136 -21.08 3.76 -2.75
N GLN A 137 -19.84 3.35 -3.01
CA GLN A 137 -19.19 2.26 -2.29
C GLN A 137 -18.83 2.73 -0.86
N PRO A 138 -19.22 1.97 0.19
CA PRO A 138 -18.95 2.36 1.57
C PRO A 138 -17.46 2.56 1.90
N CYS A 139 -16.58 1.69 1.36
CA CYS A 139 -15.13 1.80 1.56
C CYS A 139 -14.58 3.13 1.02
N VAL A 140 -15.07 3.56 -0.15
CA VAL A 140 -14.58 4.74 -0.86
C VAL A 140 -14.92 5.97 -0.05
N ARG A 141 -16.20 6.13 0.32
CA ARG A 141 -16.65 7.25 1.16
C ARG A 141 -15.87 7.33 2.48
N TYR A 142 -15.74 6.20 3.18
CA TYR A 142 -15.06 6.14 4.46
C TYR A 142 -13.58 6.51 4.35
N LEU A 143 -12.84 5.86 3.43
CA LEU A 143 -11.41 6.08 3.27
C LEU A 143 -11.10 7.48 2.74
N THR A 144 -11.90 8.00 1.80
CA THR A 144 -11.75 9.38 1.35
C THR A 144 -11.93 10.37 2.48
N GLN A 145 -13.00 10.22 3.28
CA GLN A 145 -13.22 11.09 4.44
C GLN A 145 -12.00 11.04 5.37
N LYS A 146 -11.53 9.83 5.70
CA LYS A 146 -10.35 9.64 6.56
C LYS A 146 -9.08 10.25 6.00
N ILE A 147 -8.83 10.10 4.70
CA ILE A 147 -7.69 10.71 4.02
C ILE A 147 -7.74 12.23 4.14
N ASN A 148 -8.89 12.84 3.84
CA ASN A 148 -9.07 14.29 3.93
C ASN A 148 -9.00 14.83 5.36
N GLU A 149 -9.38 14.05 6.37
CA GLU A 149 -9.23 14.40 7.79
C GLU A 149 -7.75 14.38 8.21
N GLU A 150 -6.96 13.43 7.68
CA GLU A 150 -5.57 13.25 8.07
C GLU A 150 -4.58 14.08 7.23
N SER A 151 -4.97 14.52 6.04
CA SER A 151 -4.15 15.32 5.14
C SER A 151 -4.22 16.82 5.46
N VAL A 152 -3.10 17.52 5.28
CA VAL A 152 -3.03 18.99 5.50
C VAL A 152 -3.85 19.75 4.46
N GLU A 153 -3.89 19.23 3.23
CA GLU A 153 -4.71 19.72 2.13
C GLU A 153 -5.80 18.70 1.81
N LYS A 154 -7.00 19.12 1.38
CA LYS A 154 -8.02 18.16 0.94
C LYS A 154 -7.60 17.52 -0.38
N ILE A 155 -7.17 16.26 -0.32
CA ILE A 155 -6.65 15.51 -1.48
C ILE A 155 -7.80 14.97 -2.36
N PHE A 156 -8.99 14.77 -1.78
CA PHE A 156 -10.15 14.24 -2.46
C PHE A 156 -11.43 15.03 -2.13
N PRO A 157 -11.52 16.32 -2.50
CA PRO A 157 -12.65 17.17 -2.11
C PRO A 157 -13.98 16.74 -2.74
N ASP A 158 -13.95 16.12 -3.92
CA ASP A 158 -15.15 15.73 -4.68
C ASP A 158 -15.71 14.34 -4.32
N LEU A 159 -14.99 13.62 -3.45
CA LEU A 159 -15.34 12.27 -2.96
C LEU A 159 -15.91 12.28 -1.53
N ALA A 160 -15.81 13.42 -0.82
CA ALA A 160 -16.19 13.58 0.59
C ALA A 160 -17.69 13.84 0.80
#